data_AF-A0A7Y5U9B7-F1
#
_entry.id   AF-A0A7Y5U9B7-F1
#
_cell.length_a   1.000
_cell.length_b   1.000
_cell.length_c   1.000
_cell.angle_alpha   90.00
_cell.angle_beta   90.00
_cell.angle_gamma   90.00
#
_symmetry.space_group_name_H-M   'P 1'
#
loop_
_entity.id
_entity.type
_entity.pdbx_description
1 polymer ?
#
loop_
_entity_poly.entity_id
_entity_poly.type
_entity_poly.pdbx_seq_one_letter_code
_entity_poly.pdbx_strand_id
1 'polypeptide(L)'
;MQIECPSGLVVEARKIKAQELEALAEANDSDEPPADGGLLTVINRCVQRVIDAGPYSFVEVGDALPDWKRVIYGDLATMFFKLRIVSVEDPYEFPVQCKHCRKWADFDVTLSELPINPLPESSKAKLRSNSPFEARTLDGKLVRFYLKTIRREEPIAKLVRAIERQTGKPSYSFLDSWAGQAEFIEPLGERSKNDKARWMWFRQLDLDEVDNLRDQFDAVDGGIDIELRFRCRRRGCGGVTNHMIPLDGDFFRRKRKPADLKPLHDGGRIIPLEEEALEKTEEVTKGETEESLDLE
;
A
#
# COMPACT_ATOMS: atom_id res chain seq x y z
N MET A 1 20.06 -10.24 9.04
CA MET A 1 19.14 -10.93 8.09
C MET A 1 19.08 -10.11 6.82
N GLN A 2 18.93 -10.75 5.67
CA GLN A 2 18.87 -10.03 4.40
C GLN A 2 17.41 -9.76 4.02
N ILE A 3 17.11 -8.51 3.66
CA ILE A 3 15.82 -8.10 3.10
C ILE A 3 16.08 -7.64 1.67
N GLU A 4 15.41 -8.28 0.72
CA GLU A 4 15.36 -7.86 -0.68
C GLU A 4 14.03 -7.17 -0.95
N CYS A 5 14.10 -5.99 -1.57
CA CYS A 5 12.94 -5.15 -1.87
C CYS A 5 12.55 -5.26 -3.35
N PRO A 6 11.30 -4.92 -3.72
CA PRO A 6 10.80 -4.97 -5.10
C PRO A 6 11.69 -4.28 -6.16
N SER A 7 12.35 -3.19 -5.78
CA SER A 7 13.24 -2.47 -6.69
C SER A 7 14.55 -3.20 -6.99
N GLY A 8 14.93 -4.18 -6.18
CA GLY A 8 16.26 -4.79 -6.14
C GLY A 8 17.18 -4.19 -5.08
N LEU A 9 16.72 -3.23 -4.27
CA LEU A 9 17.44 -2.80 -3.06
C LEU A 9 17.56 -3.98 -2.09
N VAL A 10 18.79 -4.27 -1.65
CA VAL A 10 19.08 -5.33 -0.69
C VAL A 10 19.78 -4.75 0.53
N VAL A 11 19.25 -5.03 1.72
CA VAL A 11 19.81 -4.55 2.99
C VAL A 11 20.02 -5.68 3.97
N GLU A 12 21.03 -5.54 4.81
CA GLU A 12 21.12 -6.31 6.04
C GLU A 12 20.42 -5.55 7.17
N ALA A 13 19.48 -6.24 7.83
CA ALA A 13 18.76 -5.71 8.97
C ALA A 13 18.74 -6.70 10.14
N ARG A 14 18.47 -6.19 11.34
CA ARG A 14 18.21 -6.98 12.54
C ARG A 14 16.72 -6.98 12.89
N LYS A 15 16.33 -7.84 13.83
CA LYS A 15 14.99 -7.81 14.43
C LYS A 15 14.74 -6.50 15.19
N ILE A 16 13.48 -6.09 15.21
CA ILE A 16 12.95 -4.99 16.01
C ILE A 16 13.07 -5.36 17.50
N LYS A 17 13.48 -4.38 18.32
CA LYS A 17 13.51 -4.47 19.79
C LYS A 17 12.42 -3.58 20.38
N ALA A 18 12.13 -3.74 21.67
CA ALA A 18 11.12 -2.97 22.38
C ALA A 18 11.27 -1.45 22.22
N GLN A 19 12.51 -0.93 22.28
CA GLN A 19 12.81 0.51 22.11
C GLN A 19 12.38 1.09 20.75
N GLU A 20 12.29 0.25 19.70
CA GLU A 20 11.80 0.70 18.39
C GLU A 20 10.26 0.76 18.38
N LEU A 21 9.58 -0.08 19.16
CA LEU A 21 8.13 -0.02 19.34
C LEU A 21 7.73 1.18 20.19
N GLU A 22 8.51 1.52 21.21
CA GLU A 22 8.33 2.74 22.00
C GLU A 22 8.44 3.98 21.11
N ALA A 23 9.48 4.06 20.27
CA ALA A 23 9.64 5.18 19.34
C ALA A 23 8.50 5.28 18.32
N LEU A 24 7.92 4.16 17.88
CA LEU A 24 6.75 4.16 17.01
C LEU A 24 5.51 4.68 17.73
N ALA A 25 5.31 4.27 18.98
CA ALA A 25 4.21 4.76 19.81
C ALA A 25 4.34 6.28 20.09
N GLU A 26 5.54 6.74 20.47
CA GLU A 26 5.83 8.16 20.69
C GLU A 26 5.59 9.01 19.42
N ALA A 27 5.95 8.49 18.24
CA ALA A 27 5.70 9.18 16.98
C ALA A 27 4.20 9.34 16.69
N ASN A 28 3.39 8.32 17.00
CA ASN A 28 1.94 8.34 16.82
C ASN A 28 1.22 9.24 17.83
N ASP A 29 1.74 9.35 19.06
CA ASP A 29 1.16 10.17 20.13
C ASP A 29 1.59 11.65 20.06
N SER A 30 2.49 12.02 19.16
CA SER A 30 2.98 13.40 19.05
C SER A 30 1.92 14.35 18.47
N ASP A 31 1.93 15.61 18.93
CA ASP A 31 1.03 16.67 18.43
C ASP A 31 1.20 16.94 16.91
N GLU A 32 2.41 16.68 16.40
CA GLU A 32 2.75 16.77 14.98
C GLU A 32 3.37 15.45 14.50
N PRO A 33 2.55 14.41 14.26
CA PRO A 33 3.05 13.10 13.87
C PRO A 33 3.84 13.20 12.57
N PRO A 34 4.99 12.52 12.46
CA PRO A 34 5.80 12.58 11.25
C PRO A 34 5.01 12.01 10.07
N ALA A 35 5.30 12.47 8.84
CA ALA A 35 4.53 12.09 7.65
C ALA A 35 4.58 10.57 7.37
N ASP A 36 5.62 9.90 7.84
CA ASP A 36 5.85 8.47 7.74
C ASP A 36 5.34 7.67 8.95
N GLY A 37 4.68 8.32 9.92
CA GLY A 37 4.12 7.65 11.10
C GLY A 37 5.16 6.96 12.00
N GLY A 38 6.43 7.37 11.92
CA GLY A 38 7.55 6.76 12.66
C GLY A 38 8.19 5.56 11.99
N LEU A 39 7.71 5.17 10.80
CA LEU A 39 8.26 4.09 9.98
C LEU A 39 9.76 4.23 9.75
N LEU A 40 10.22 5.42 9.36
CA LEU A 40 11.62 5.66 9.05
C LEU A 40 12.51 5.56 10.28
N THR A 41 11.99 5.88 11.47
CA THR A 41 12.71 5.70 12.73
C THR A 41 12.99 4.21 12.97
N VAL A 42 12.00 3.35 12.74
CA VAL A 42 12.16 1.89 12.89
C VAL A 42 13.14 1.35 11.86
N ILE A 43 12.99 1.72 10.58
CA ILE A 43 13.89 1.27 9.50
C ILE A 43 15.33 1.70 9.78
N ASN A 44 15.57 2.98 10.11
CA ASN A 44 16.91 3.50 10.41
C ASN A 44 17.59 2.76 11.57
N ARG A 45 16.83 2.37 12.59
CA ARG A 45 17.38 1.65 13.75
C ARG A 45 17.63 0.17 13.47
N CYS A 46 16.92 -0.42 12.51
CA CYS A 46 16.98 -1.86 12.23
C CYS A 46 17.92 -2.22 11.07
N VAL A 47 18.06 -1.36 10.07
CA VAL A 47 19.01 -1.56 8.97
C VAL A 47 20.43 -1.34 9.49
N GLN A 48 21.32 -2.27 9.18
CA GLN A 48 22.71 -2.27 9.61
C GLN A 48 23.65 -1.85 8.49
N ARG A 49 23.37 -2.30 7.26
CA ARG A 49 24.12 -1.92 6.05
C ARG A 49 23.32 -2.19 4.79
N VAL A 50 23.69 -1.51 3.71
CA VAL A 50 23.20 -1.77 2.35
C VAL A 50 24.13 -2.77 1.68
N ILE A 51 23.55 -3.82 1.09
CA ILE A 51 24.26 -4.86 0.32
C ILE A 51 24.21 -4.54 -1.17
N ASP A 52 23.04 -4.15 -1.67
CA ASP A 52 22.83 -3.70 -3.05
C ASP A 52 21.94 -2.45 -3.03
N ALA A 53 22.36 -1.41 -3.73
CA ALA A 53 21.63 -0.15 -3.84
C ALA A 53 20.43 -0.23 -4.79
N GLY A 54 20.29 -1.29 -5.59
CA GLY A 54 19.26 -1.43 -6.61
C GLY A 54 19.30 -0.27 -7.63
N PRO A 55 18.17 0.37 -7.96
CA PRO A 55 18.14 1.49 -8.90
C PRO A 55 18.51 2.84 -8.27
N TYR A 56 18.83 2.90 -6.97
CA TYR A 56 19.02 4.17 -6.26
C TYR A 56 20.46 4.69 -6.40
N SER A 57 20.66 5.64 -7.31
CA SER A 57 21.97 6.28 -7.53
C SER A 57 22.50 7.12 -6.35
N PHE A 58 21.65 7.41 -5.35
CA PHE A 58 22.02 8.15 -4.15
C PHE A 58 22.33 7.26 -2.94
N VAL A 59 22.24 5.94 -3.09
CA VAL A 59 22.50 4.98 -2.02
C VAL A 59 23.91 4.44 -2.15
N GLU A 60 24.68 4.56 -1.09
CA GLU A 60 26.02 3.97 -0.99
C GLU A 60 25.93 2.56 -0.41
N VAL A 61 26.69 1.61 -0.97
CA VAL A 61 26.80 0.24 -0.45
C VAL A 61 27.74 0.24 0.75
N GLY A 62 27.37 -0.46 1.82
CA GLY A 62 28.09 -0.48 3.09
C GLY A 62 27.26 0.05 4.26
N ASP A 63 27.92 0.58 5.28
CA ASP A 63 27.28 0.91 6.56
C ASP A 63 26.57 2.28 6.56
N ALA A 64 26.73 3.07 5.49
CA ALA A 64 26.04 4.33 5.33
C ALA A 64 24.54 4.11 5.09
N LEU A 65 23.69 4.67 5.95
CA LEU A 65 22.25 4.53 5.81
C LEU A 65 21.70 5.44 4.69
N PRO A 66 20.84 4.93 3.79
CA PRO A 66 20.12 5.72 2.80
C PRO A 66 19.31 6.87 3.39
N ASP A 67 19.11 7.94 2.60
CA ASP A 67 17.99 8.84 2.82
C ASP A 67 16.68 8.13 2.44
N TRP A 68 16.09 7.44 3.41
CA TRP A 68 14.86 6.67 3.23
C TRP A 68 13.66 7.50 2.74
N LYS A 69 13.68 8.83 2.91
CA LYS A 69 12.62 9.68 2.37
C LYS A 69 12.59 9.68 0.84
N ARG A 70 13.69 9.30 0.20
CA ARG A 70 13.86 9.22 -1.26
C ARG A 70 13.66 7.82 -1.82
N VAL A 71 13.53 6.80 -0.96
CA VAL A 71 13.25 5.41 -1.35
C VAL A 71 11.75 5.29 -1.64
N ILE A 72 11.38 4.48 -2.64
CA ILE A 72 9.98 4.34 -3.03
C ILE A 72 9.16 3.64 -1.94
N TYR A 73 7.87 3.96 -1.85
CA TYR A 73 6.99 3.38 -0.83
C TYR A 73 6.90 1.85 -0.91
N GLY A 74 6.94 1.25 -2.10
CA GLY A 74 6.94 -0.20 -2.27
C GLY A 74 8.07 -0.91 -1.52
N ASP A 75 9.29 -0.35 -1.56
CA ASP A 75 10.43 -0.87 -0.82
C ASP A 75 10.30 -0.61 0.68
N LEU A 76 9.85 0.59 1.07
CA LEU A 76 9.63 0.94 2.49
C LEU A 76 8.59 0.02 3.14
N ALA A 77 7.47 -0.23 2.45
CA ALA A 77 6.43 -1.14 2.90
C ALA A 77 6.96 -2.58 2.98
N THR A 78 7.70 -3.04 1.97
CA THR A 78 8.30 -4.38 2.00
C THR A 78 9.26 -4.55 3.17
N MET A 79 10.14 -3.58 3.42
CA MET A 79 11.04 -3.60 4.58
C MET A 79 10.26 -3.66 5.88
N PHE A 80 9.20 -2.86 6.02
CA PHE A 80 8.36 -2.85 7.21
C PHE A 80 7.72 -4.22 7.51
N PHE A 81 7.14 -4.85 6.49
CA PHE A 81 6.53 -6.17 6.63
C PHE A 81 7.57 -7.26 6.90
N LYS A 82 8.70 -7.25 6.20
CA LYS A 82 9.78 -8.22 6.45
C LYS A 82 10.38 -8.06 7.85
N LEU A 83 10.55 -6.82 8.34
CA LEU A 83 10.91 -6.54 9.73
C LEU A 83 9.86 -7.04 10.73
N ARG A 84 8.57 -6.95 10.39
CA ARG A 84 7.49 -7.53 11.22
C ARG A 84 7.60 -9.06 11.29
N ILE A 85 7.62 -9.73 10.14
CA ILE A 85 7.62 -11.20 10.02
C ILE A 85 8.74 -11.84 10.84
N VAL A 86 9.94 -11.26 10.80
CA VAL A 86 11.11 -11.82 11.51
C VAL A 86 11.15 -11.48 13.00
N SER A 87 10.51 -10.38 13.42
CA SER A 87 10.53 -9.90 14.81
C SER A 87 9.38 -10.47 15.63
N VAL A 88 8.25 -10.71 14.99
CA VAL A 88 7.03 -11.19 15.59
C VAL A 88 6.51 -12.33 14.73
N GLU A 89 6.25 -13.49 15.35
CA GLU A 89 5.81 -14.69 14.64
C GLU A 89 4.47 -14.46 13.92
N ASP A 90 4.31 -15.14 12.77
CA ASP A 90 3.04 -15.28 12.04
C ASP A 90 2.13 -16.32 12.73
N PRO A 91 0.80 -16.25 12.51
CA PRO A 91 0.09 -15.30 11.65
C PRO A 91 -0.18 -13.93 12.33
N TYR A 92 -0.43 -12.90 11.52
CA TYR A 92 -0.97 -11.63 11.99
C TYR A 92 -2.49 -11.69 12.07
N GLU A 93 -3.03 -11.50 13.26
CA GLU A 93 -4.47 -11.54 13.49
C GLU A 93 -5.05 -10.14 13.72
N PHE A 94 -6.20 -9.84 13.11
CA PHE A 94 -6.91 -8.58 13.32
C PHE A 94 -8.42 -8.73 13.13
N PRO A 95 -9.23 -7.92 13.82
CA PRO A 95 -10.68 -7.97 13.69
C PRO A 95 -11.12 -7.26 12.40
N VAL A 96 -12.05 -7.87 11.67
CA VAL A 96 -12.66 -7.29 10.46
C VAL A 96 -14.17 -7.32 10.59
N GLN A 97 -14.81 -6.19 10.27
CA GLN A 97 -16.26 -6.10 10.18
C GLN A 97 -16.72 -6.42 8.75
N CYS A 98 -17.56 -7.45 8.60
CA CYS A 98 -18.17 -7.77 7.30
C CYS A 98 -19.06 -6.61 6.82
N LYS A 99 -18.86 -6.12 5.59
CA LYS A 99 -19.68 -5.05 4.99
C LYS A 99 -21.14 -5.46 4.78
N HIS A 100 -21.41 -6.75 4.60
CA HIS A 100 -22.77 -7.28 4.37
C HIS A 100 -23.56 -7.51 5.66
N CYS A 101 -23.07 -8.37 6.57
CA CYS A 101 -23.80 -8.68 7.81
C CYS A 101 -23.44 -7.81 9.02
N ARG A 102 -22.48 -6.88 8.87
CA ARG A 102 -22.02 -5.92 9.89
C ARG A 102 -21.46 -6.54 11.17
N LYS A 103 -21.08 -7.82 11.12
CA LYS A 103 -20.55 -8.56 12.26
C LYS A 103 -19.04 -8.65 12.18
N TRP A 104 -18.42 -8.60 13.35
CA TRP A 104 -16.98 -8.73 13.52
C TRP A 104 -16.57 -10.19 13.55
N ALA A 105 -15.44 -10.50 12.94
CA ALA A 105 -14.74 -11.77 13.07
C ALA A 105 -13.24 -11.49 13.15
N ASP A 106 -12.50 -12.34 13.87
CA ASP A 106 -11.05 -12.34 13.82
C ASP A 106 -10.59 -13.02 12.54
N PHE A 107 -9.59 -12.42 11.89
CA PHE A 107 -8.94 -12.95 10.71
C PHE A 107 -7.45 -13.07 10.98
N ASP A 108 -6.86 -14.16 10.51
CA ASP A 108 -5.42 -14.40 10.51
C ASP A 108 -4.88 -14.32 9.09
N VAL A 109 -3.70 -13.72 8.94
CA VAL A 109 -2.97 -13.60 7.67
C VAL A 109 -1.54 -14.04 7.91
N THR A 110 -1.05 -14.97 7.08
CA THR A 110 0.37 -15.29 7.03
C THR A 110 1.10 -14.20 6.24
N LEU A 111 1.74 -13.27 6.94
CA LEU A 111 2.38 -12.11 6.28
C LEU A 111 3.49 -12.53 5.33
N SER A 112 4.17 -13.65 5.59
CA SER A 112 5.19 -14.18 4.69
C SER A 112 4.66 -14.68 3.34
N GLU A 113 3.36 -14.92 3.22
CA GLU A 113 2.70 -15.42 2.00
C GLU A 113 2.10 -14.29 1.13
N LEU A 114 2.19 -13.03 1.59
CA LEU A 114 1.69 -11.90 0.82
C LEU A 114 2.46 -11.73 -0.49
N PRO A 115 1.77 -11.53 -1.63
CA PRO A 115 2.41 -11.26 -2.90
C PRO A 115 3.33 -10.04 -2.82
N ILE A 116 4.52 -10.17 -3.40
CA ILE A 116 5.44 -9.04 -3.59
C ILE A 116 5.65 -8.90 -5.10
N ASN A 117 5.11 -7.82 -5.66
CA ASN A 117 5.23 -7.51 -7.06
C ASN A 117 6.58 -6.83 -7.31
N PRO A 118 7.48 -7.42 -8.12
CA PRO A 118 8.76 -6.80 -8.43
C PRO A 118 8.53 -5.51 -9.23
N LEU A 119 9.37 -4.51 -9.01
CA LEU A 119 9.30 -3.28 -9.78
C LEU A 119 9.66 -3.57 -11.25
N PRO A 120 8.88 -3.11 -12.25
CA PRO A 120 9.20 -3.34 -13.65
C PRO A 120 10.60 -2.80 -14.03
N GLU A 121 11.31 -3.47 -14.94
CA GLU A 121 12.65 -3.02 -15.37
C GLU A 121 12.63 -1.62 -16.01
N SER A 122 11.54 -1.29 -16.73
CA SER A 122 11.30 0.05 -17.26
C SER A 122 11.19 1.10 -16.15
N SER A 123 10.52 0.77 -15.04
CA SER A 123 10.40 1.62 -13.87
C SER A 123 11.73 1.76 -13.12
N LYS A 124 12.50 0.67 -12.97
CA LYS A 124 13.87 0.73 -12.41
C LYS A 124 14.78 1.65 -13.23
N ALA A 125 14.69 1.60 -14.56
CA ALA A 125 15.46 2.49 -15.43
C ALA A 125 15.10 3.96 -15.21
N LYS A 126 13.80 4.30 -15.14
CA LYS A 126 13.34 5.67 -14.86
C LYS A 126 13.72 6.16 -13.47
N LEU A 127 13.67 5.27 -12.47
CA LEU A 127 14.10 5.59 -11.11
C LEU A 127 15.61 5.88 -11.06
N ARG A 128 16.42 5.08 -11.77
CA ARG A 128 17.87 5.28 -11.88
C ARG A 128 18.24 6.60 -12.56
N SER A 129 17.53 6.98 -13.61
CA SER A 129 17.73 8.25 -14.32
C SER A 129 16.99 9.44 -13.71
N ASN A 130 16.24 9.23 -12.62
CA ASN A 130 15.33 10.22 -12.02
C ASN A 130 14.46 10.93 -13.08
N SER A 131 13.87 10.14 -13.98
CA SER A 131 13.00 10.63 -15.06
C SER A 131 11.53 10.37 -14.75
N PRO A 132 10.61 11.27 -15.10
CA PRO A 132 9.20 11.07 -14.83
C PRO A 132 8.58 9.99 -15.72
N PHE A 133 7.54 9.37 -15.19
CA PHE A 133 6.55 8.57 -15.89
C PHE A 133 5.57 9.48 -16.63
N GLU A 134 4.91 8.94 -17.65
CA GLU A 134 3.89 9.64 -18.42
C GLU A 134 2.61 8.82 -18.32
N ALA A 135 1.53 9.47 -17.88
CA ALA A 135 0.17 8.97 -17.94
C ALA A 135 -0.65 9.92 -18.83
N ARG A 136 -1.77 9.43 -19.35
CA ARG A 136 -2.71 10.21 -20.15
C ARG A 136 -4.11 10.14 -19.60
N THR A 137 -4.77 11.28 -19.56
CA THR A 137 -6.19 11.34 -19.27
C THR A 137 -7.03 10.74 -20.40
N LEU A 138 -8.33 10.53 -20.19
CA LEU A 138 -9.23 10.00 -21.21
C LEU A 138 -9.33 10.91 -22.44
N ASP A 139 -9.20 12.23 -22.25
CA ASP A 139 -9.10 13.22 -23.34
C ASP A 139 -7.67 13.40 -23.89
N GLY A 140 -6.73 12.54 -23.49
CA GLY A 140 -5.38 12.43 -24.03
C GLY A 140 -4.34 13.39 -23.44
N LYS A 141 -4.70 14.17 -22.42
CA LYS A 141 -3.82 15.16 -21.77
C LYS A 141 -2.74 14.48 -20.97
N LEU A 142 -1.52 15.03 -21.05
CA LEU A 142 -0.35 14.47 -20.40
C LEU A 142 -0.30 14.79 -18.90
N VAL A 143 -0.05 13.76 -18.09
CA VAL A 143 0.36 13.86 -16.69
C VAL A 143 1.74 13.24 -16.54
N ARG A 144 2.72 14.02 -16.09
CA ARG A 144 4.04 13.50 -15.71
C ARG A 144 4.14 13.34 -14.21
N PHE A 145 4.61 12.18 -13.78
CA PHE A 145 4.66 11.83 -12.36
C PHE A 145 5.91 11.01 -12.01
N TYR A 146 6.22 10.88 -10.74
CA TYR A 146 7.26 9.99 -10.23
C TYR A 146 6.65 8.94 -9.30
N LEU A 147 7.33 7.82 -9.13
CA LEU A 147 6.97 6.85 -8.10
C LEU A 147 6.91 7.51 -6.71
N LYS A 148 5.99 6.99 -5.91
CA LYS A 148 5.67 7.51 -4.58
C LYS A 148 6.88 7.42 -3.65
N THR A 149 7.24 8.54 -3.02
CA THR A 149 8.29 8.63 -1.97
C THR A 149 7.82 9.60 -0.88
N ILE A 150 8.27 9.42 0.37
CA ILE A 150 7.89 10.30 1.49
C ILE A 150 8.26 11.77 1.16
N ARG A 151 9.46 11.99 0.60
CA ARG A 151 9.96 13.33 0.25
C ARG A 151 9.02 14.08 -0.70
N ARG A 152 8.40 13.38 -1.65
CA ARG A 152 7.47 13.99 -2.62
C ARG A 152 6.08 14.23 -2.04
N GLU A 153 5.68 13.43 -1.05
CA GLU A 153 4.40 13.60 -0.37
C GLU A 153 4.39 14.68 0.70
N GLU A 154 5.54 14.96 1.33
CA GLU A 154 5.65 15.94 2.42
C GLU A 154 4.97 17.30 2.14
N PRO A 155 5.14 17.95 0.96
CA PRO A 155 4.46 19.21 0.67
C PRO A 155 2.93 19.08 0.63
N ILE A 156 2.41 18.00 0.04
CA ILE A 156 0.97 17.75 -0.01
C ILE A 156 0.43 17.37 1.37
N ALA A 157 1.15 16.55 2.14
CA ALA A 157 0.77 16.22 3.51
C ALA A 157 0.67 17.48 4.39
N LYS A 158 1.62 18.43 4.26
CA LYS A 158 1.56 19.72 4.94
C LYS A 158 0.35 20.56 4.50
N LEU A 159 0.08 20.61 3.20
CA LEU A 159 -1.09 21.30 2.65
C LEU A 159 -2.39 20.72 3.20
N VAL A 160 -2.55 19.39 3.15
CA VAL A 160 -3.75 18.69 3.63
C VAL A 160 -3.93 18.93 5.12
N ARG A 161 -2.90 18.76 5.95
CA ARG A 161 -2.97 19.04 7.41
C ARG A 161 -3.36 20.48 7.70
N ALA A 162 -2.87 21.46 6.93
CA ALA A 162 -3.26 22.85 7.09
C ALA A 162 -4.75 23.07 6.80
N ILE A 163 -5.29 22.39 5.79
CA ILE A 163 -6.73 22.42 5.46
C ILE A 163 -7.54 21.69 6.54
N GLU A 164 -7.08 20.55 7.06
CA GLU A 164 -7.73 19.81 8.14
C GLU A 164 -7.83 20.68 9.40
N ARG A 165 -6.76 21.39 9.78
CA ARG A 165 -6.78 22.34 10.91
C ARG A 165 -7.81 23.47 10.73
N GLN A 166 -8.05 23.90 9.49
CA GLN A 166 -9.02 24.96 9.19
C GLN A 166 -10.46 24.45 9.13
N THR A 167 -10.66 23.22 8.64
CA THR A 167 -12.00 22.68 8.33
C THR A 167 -12.52 21.66 9.34
N GLY A 168 -11.63 21.13 10.20
CA GLY A 168 -11.92 20.07 11.16
C GLY A 168 -12.22 18.70 10.54
N LYS A 169 -12.00 18.52 9.23
CA LYS A 169 -12.34 17.29 8.51
C LYS A 169 -11.08 16.60 8.02
N PRO A 170 -10.82 15.33 8.40
CA PRO A 170 -9.71 14.57 7.85
C PRO A 170 -9.90 14.44 6.33
N SER A 171 -8.85 14.69 5.57
CA SER A 171 -8.92 14.90 4.13
C SER A 171 -7.90 14.09 3.35
N TYR A 172 -7.00 13.35 4.01
CA TYR A 172 -5.98 12.57 3.33
C TYR A 172 -6.57 11.33 2.64
N SER A 173 -6.33 11.22 1.35
CA SER A 173 -6.89 10.26 0.40
C SER A 173 -5.83 9.89 -0.64
N PHE A 174 -6.08 8.83 -1.43
CA PHE A 174 -5.15 8.41 -2.48
C PHE A 174 -4.91 9.50 -3.55
N LEU A 175 -5.89 10.39 -3.79
CA LEU A 175 -5.75 11.53 -4.70
C LEU A 175 -4.69 12.53 -4.23
N ASP A 176 -4.52 12.67 -2.91
CA ASP A 176 -3.50 13.55 -2.35
C ASP A 176 -2.09 12.97 -2.58
N SER A 177 -1.97 11.65 -2.49
CA SER A 177 -0.74 10.91 -2.86
C SER A 177 -0.39 11.12 -4.35
N TRP A 178 -1.36 11.08 -5.25
CA TRP A 178 -1.10 11.35 -6.67
C TRP A 178 -0.70 12.80 -6.95
N ALA A 179 -1.29 13.77 -6.23
CA ALA A 179 -0.87 15.17 -6.31
C ALA A 179 0.60 15.38 -5.91
N GLY A 180 1.11 14.58 -4.97
CA GLY A 180 2.51 14.60 -4.54
C GLY A 180 3.45 13.95 -5.56
N GLN A 181 2.97 12.92 -6.25
CA GLN A 181 3.70 12.23 -7.31
C GLN A 181 3.79 13.04 -8.61
N ALA A 182 2.72 13.78 -8.94
CA ALA A 182 2.65 14.57 -10.16
C ALA A 182 3.65 15.74 -10.14
N GLU A 183 4.38 15.89 -11.22
CA GLU A 183 5.27 17.02 -11.50
C GLU A 183 4.64 18.00 -12.49
N PHE A 184 3.99 17.47 -13.52
CA PHE A 184 3.38 18.26 -14.59
C PHE A 184 2.02 17.68 -14.98
N ILE A 185 1.06 18.58 -15.21
CA ILE A 185 -0.31 18.28 -15.62
C ILE A 185 -0.63 19.26 -16.75
N GLU A 186 -0.79 18.76 -17.98
CA GLU A 186 -0.92 19.59 -19.18
C GLU A 186 -2.00 20.68 -19.06
N PRO A 187 -3.22 20.41 -18.57
CA PRO A 187 -4.24 21.44 -18.38
C PRO A 187 -3.86 22.56 -17.40
N LEU A 188 -2.93 22.31 -16.48
CA LEU A 188 -2.44 23.32 -15.53
C LEU A 188 -1.26 24.12 -16.08
N GLY A 189 -0.48 23.57 -17.02
CA GLY A 189 0.74 24.20 -17.54
C GLY A 189 1.71 24.59 -16.41
N GLU A 190 2.14 25.85 -16.37
CA GLU A 190 3.03 26.35 -15.31
C GLU A 190 2.42 26.27 -13.90
N ARG A 191 1.09 26.25 -13.78
CA ARG A 191 0.42 26.07 -12.47
C ARG A 191 0.69 24.70 -11.87
N SER A 192 1.17 23.72 -12.64
CA SER A 192 1.59 22.43 -12.10
C SER A 192 2.70 22.55 -11.06
N LYS A 193 3.50 23.63 -11.05
CA LYS A 193 4.51 23.86 -9.99
C LYS A 193 3.90 24.16 -8.62
N ASN A 194 2.61 24.50 -8.56
CA ASN A 194 1.91 24.81 -7.34
C ASN A 194 1.21 23.56 -6.77
N ASP A 195 1.64 23.13 -5.58
CA ASP A 195 1.10 21.95 -4.89
C ASP A 195 -0.42 21.99 -4.72
N LYS A 196 -0.98 23.16 -4.36
CA LYS A 196 -2.42 23.35 -4.20
C LYS A 196 -3.16 23.23 -5.53
N ALA A 197 -2.57 23.70 -6.64
CA ALA A 197 -3.18 23.57 -7.95
C ALA A 197 -3.24 22.10 -8.41
N ARG A 198 -2.16 21.32 -8.23
CA ARG A 198 -2.16 19.87 -8.51
C ARG A 198 -3.18 19.14 -7.64
N TRP A 199 -3.16 19.42 -6.34
CA TRP A 199 -4.09 18.85 -5.36
C TRP A 199 -5.56 19.12 -5.72
N MET A 200 -5.91 20.36 -6.06
CA MET A 200 -7.28 20.70 -6.47
C MET A 200 -7.68 20.03 -7.77
N TRP A 201 -6.76 19.89 -8.73
CA TRP A 201 -7.05 19.26 -10.02
C TRP A 201 -7.44 17.79 -9.85
N PHE A 202 -6.67 17.00 -9.09
CA PHE A 202 -7.01 15.60 -8.83
C PHE A 202 -8.36 15.41 -8.13
N ARG A 203 -8.78 16.36 -7.27
CA ARG A 203 -10.06 16.29 -6.56
C ARG A 203 -11.27 16.72 -7.40
N GLN A 204 -11.03 17.22 -8.61
CA GLN A 204 -12.07 17.63 -9.55
C GLN A 204 -12.21 16.66 -10.72
N LEU A 205 -11.45 15.56 -10.71
CA LEU A 205 -11.57 14.51 -11.73
C LEU A 205 -12.86 13.73 -11.54
N ASP A 206 -13.46 13.35 -12.67
CA ASP A 206 -14.55 12.39 -12.71
C ASP A 206 -14.04 10.98 -12.38
N LEU A 207 -14.95 10.09 -11.96
CA LEU A 207 -14.57 8.77 -11.44
C LEU A 207 -13.90 7.88 -12.49
N ASP A 208 -14.34 7.95 -13.74
CA ASP A 208 -13.74 7.23 -14.87
C ASP A 208 -12.31 7.72 -15.15
N GLU A 209 -12.08 9.02 -15.04
CA GLU A 209 -10.75 9.62 -15.16
C GLU A 209 -9.83 9.18 -14.01
N VAL A 210 -10.37 9.11 -12.79
CA VAL A 210 -9.66 8.56 -11.63
C VAL A 210 -9.27 7.10 -11.87
N ASP A 211 -10.20 6.25 -12.33
CA ASP A 211 -9.90 4.83 -12.59
C ASP A 211 -8.86 4.66 -13.70
N ASN A 212 -8.96 5.43 -14.79
CA ASN A 212 -7.99 5.43 -15.89
C ASN A 212 -6.57 5.82 -15.45
N LEU A 213 -6.43 6.85 -14.62
CA LEU A 213 -5.13 7.27 -14.10
C LEU A 213 -4.61 6.28 -13.04
N ARG A 214 -5.48 5.65 -12.25
CA ARG A 214 -5.08 4.60 -11.29
C ARG A 214 -4.34 3.49 -11.98
N ASP A 215 -4.94 2.93 -13.03
CA ASP A 215 -4.37 1.77 -13.72
C ASP A 215 -3.00 2.10 -14.31
N GLN A 216 -2.79 3.33 -14.80
CA GLN A 216 -1.51 3.78 -15.32
C GLN A 216 -0.45 4.03 -14.23
N PHE A 217 -0.85 4.50 -13.04
CA PHE A 217 0.04 4.67 -11.90
C PHE A 217 0.43 3.32 -11.31
N ASP A 218 -0.53 2.42 -11.15
CA ASP A 218 -0.33 1.09 -10.56
C ASP A 218 0.51 0.19 -11.48
N ALA A 219 0.35 0.31 -12.81
CA ALA A 219 1.11 -0.50 -13.78
C ALA A 219 2.64 -0.27 -13.74
N VAL A 220 3.10 0.85 -13.17
CA VAL A 220 4.53 1.17 -13.07
C VAL A 220 5.09 1.02 -11.66
N ASP A 221 4.23 0.81 -10.67
CA ASP A 221 4.62 0.64 -9.27
C ASP A 221 5.00 -0.81 -8.95
N GLY A 222 5.55 -1.03 -7.77
CA GLY A 222 5.85 -2.34 -7.22
C GLY A 222 5.72 -2.30 -5.71
N GLY A 223 5.67 -3.46 -5.06
CA GLY A 223 5.37 -3.47 -3.62
C GLY A 223 4.80 -4.78 -3.12
N ILE A 224 4.60 -4.81 -1.81
CA ILE A 224 3.83 -5.86 -1.16
C ILE A 224 2.34 -5.56 -1.31
N ASP A 225 1.57 -6.56 -1.73
CA ASP A 225 0.11 -6.47 -1.77
C ASP A 225 -0.45 -6.62 -0.35
N ILE A 226 -1.19 -5.60 0.07
CA ILE A 226 -1.77 -5.50 1.41
C ILE A 226 -3.30 -5.45 1.34
N GLU A 227 -3.89 -5.52 0.15
CA GLU A 227 -5.32 -5.67 -0.02
C GLU A 227 -5.68 -7.16 0.01
N LEU A 228 -6.58 -7.50 0.92
CA LEU A 228 -6.99 -8.88 1.14
C LEU A 228 -8.48 -9.03 0.87
N ARG A 229 -8.85 -10.10 0.16
CA ARG A 229 -10.24 -10.49 -0.05
C ARG A 229 -10.66 -11.54 0.95
N PHE A 230 -11.79 -11.30 1.59
CA PHE A 230 -12.30 -12.16 2.65
C PHE A 230 -13.72 -12.63 2.35
N ARG A 231 -13.97 -13.94 2.46
CA ARG A 231 -15.33 -14.51 2.47
C ARG A 231 -15.85 -14.59 3.90
N CYS A 232 -17.02 -14.00 4.16
CA CYS A 232 -17.69 -14.15 5.44
C CYS A 232 -18.20 -15.59 5.63
N ARG A 233 -17.70 -16.32 6.63
CA ARG A 233 -18.11 -17.71 6.92
C ARG A 233 -19.40 -17.82 7.72
N ARG A 234 -19.98 -16.71 8.17
CA ARG A 234 -21.24 -16.74 8.91
C ARG A 234 -22.34 -17.36 8.06
N ARG A 235 -23.04 -18.34 8.63
CA ARG A 235 -24.19 -19.01 7.98
C ARG A 235 -25.19 -17.98 7.45
N GLY A 236 -25.47 -18.07 6.14
CA GLY A 236 -26.42 -17.18 5.45
C GLY A 236 -25.86 -15.83 5.01
N CYS A 237 -24.57 -15.54 5.21
CA CYS A 237 -23.95 -14.31 4.67
C CYS A 237 -23.18 -14.58 3.38
N GLY A 238 -22.05 -15.30 3.44
CA GLY A 238 -21.22 -15.62 2.26
C GLY A 238 -20.58 -14.42 1.53
N GLY A 239 -20.87 -13.18 1.95
CA GLY A 239 -20.40 -11.97 1.27
C GLY A 239 -18.87 -11.85 1.24
N VAL A 240 -18.35 -11.34 0.13
CA VAL A 240 -16.92 -11.12 -0.11
C VAL A 240 -16.61 -9.64 0.07
N THR A 241 -15.58 -9.32 0.86
CA THR A 241 -15.17 -7.95 1.09
C THR A 241 -13.66 -7.79 1.00
N ASN A 242 -13.23 -6.70 0.38
CA ASN A 242 -11.83 -6.31 0.38
C ASN A 242 -11.53 -5.46 1.61
N HIS A 243 -10.41 -5.76 2.27
CA HIS A 243 -9.88 -4.99 3.38
C HIS A 243 -8.37 -4.85 3.25
N MET A 244 -7.86 -3.68 3.59
CA MET A 244 -6.43 -3.45 3.75
C MET A 244 -5.96 -4.03 5.09
N ILE A 245 -4.76 -4.61 5.12
CA ILE A 245 -4.12 -5.01 6.38
C ILE A 245 -3.97 -3.77 7.26
N PRO A 246 -4.47 -3.79 8.51
CA PRO A 246 -4.30 -2.67 9.42
C PRO A 246 -2.83 -2.51 9.80
N LEU A 247 -2.28 -1.33 9.55
CA LEU A 247 -0.91 -0.94 9.92
C LEU A 247 -0.93 -0.01 11.15
N ASP A 248 -1.68 -0.40 12.17
CA ASP A 248 -1.83 0.37 13.41
C ASP A 248 -0.79 -0.02 14.48
N GLY A 249 -0.91 0.56 15.67
CA GLY A 249 0.01 0.29 16.77
C GLY A 249 0.02 -1.17 17.25
N ASP A 250 -1.01 -1.96 16.92
CA ASP A 250 -1.08 -3.38 17.24
C ASP A 250 -0.40 -4.25 16.18
N PHE A 251 -0.03 -3.70 15.01
CA PHE A 251 0.66 -4.43 13.96
C PHE A 251 1.90 -5.16 14.48
N PHE A 252 2.73 -4.53 15.32
CA PHE A 252 3.92 -5.15 15.93
C PHE A 252 3.68 -5.83 17.28
N ARG A 253 2.45 -5.88 17.77
CA ARG A 253 2.17 -6.51 19.06
C ARG A 253 1.85 -7.98 18.86
N ARG A 254 2.43 -8.82 19.71
CA ARG A 254 1.95 -10.20 19.86
C ARG A 254 0.59 -10.13 20.52
N LYS A 255 -0.47 -10.69 19.90
CA LYS A 255 -1.73 -10.90 20.63
C LYS A 255 -1.44 -11.80 21.84
N ARG A 256 -2.05 -11.48 22.99
CA ARG A 256 -1.97 -12.33 24.18
C ARG A 256 -2.57 -13.69 23.83
N LYS A 257 -1.90 -14.79 24.25
CA LYS A 257 -2.45 -16.14 24.08
C LYS A 257 -3.86 -16.20 24.70
N PRO A 258 -4.81 -16.96 24.11
CA PRO A 258 -6.22 -16.96 24.50
C PRO A 258 -6.49 -17.72 25.81
N ALA A 259 -5.74 -17.46 26.88
CA ALA A 259 -6.13 -17.90 28.21
C ALA A 259 -7.28 -17.03 28.77
N ASP A 260 -7.47 -15.81 28.23
CA ASP A 260 -8.36 -14.79 28.82
C ASP A 260 -9.41 -14.20 27.86
N LEU A 261 -9.53 -14.69 26.62
CA LEU A 261 -10.48 -14.15 25.62
C LEU A 261 -11.53 -15.21 25.24
N LYS A 262 -12.81 -14.88 25.46
CA LYS A 262 -13.93 -15.68 24.95
C LYS A 262 -13.83 -15.74 23.41
N PRO A 263 -14.00 -16.91 22.78
CA PRO A 263 -13.95 -17.03 21.33
C PRO A 263 -15.04 -16.15 20.70
N LEU A 264 -14.63 -15.17 19.89
CA LEU A 264 -15.52 -14.50 18.97
C LEU A 264 -15.75 -15.44 17.77
N HIS A 265 -17.03 -15.65 17.46
CA HIS A 265 -17.54 -16.65 16.53
C HIS A 265 -16.89 -16.68 15.13
N ASP A 266 -16.85 -17.88 14.55
CA ASP A 266 -16.71 -18.23 13.12
C ASP A 266 -15.82 -17.31 12.27
N GLY A 267 -14.50 -17.49 12.35
CA GLY A 267 -13.49 -16.77 11.54
C GLY A 267 -13.73 -16.88 10.04
N GLY A 268 -13.34 -15.87 9.25
CA GLY A 268 -13.51 -15.88 7.79
C GLY A 268 -12.39 -16.61 7.03
N ARG A 269 -12.51 -16.78 5.70
CA ARG A 269 -11.44 -17.37 4.86
C ARG A 269 -10.88 -16.30 3.92
N ILE A 270 -9.55 -16.20 3.81
CA ILE A 270 -8.89 -15.44 2.75
C ILE A 270 -9.13 -16.19 1.43
N ILE A 271 -9.67 -15.50 0.43
CA ILE A 271 -9.76 -16.03 -0.92
C ILE A 271 -8.60 -15.45 -1.72
N PRO A 272 -7.77 -16.28 -2.39
CA PRO A 272 -6.81 -15.78 -3.37
C PRO A 272 -7.51 -14.94 -4.44
N LEU A 273 -6.90 -13.84 -4.88
CA LEU A 273 -7.45 -12.96 -5.93
C LEU A 273 -7.72 -13.70 -7.26
N GLU A 274 -7.01 -14.80 -7.51
CA GLU A 274 -7.01 -15.56 -8.75
C GLU A 274 -8.16 -16.58 -8.89
N GLU A 275 -8.82 -16.99 -7.80
CA GLU A 275 -9.90 -18.00 -7.84
C GLU A 275 -11.15 -17.52 -8.62
N GLU A 276 -11.35 -16.21 -8.80
CA GLU A 276 -12.51 -15.66 -9.50
C GLU A 276 -12.39 -15.77 -11.04
N ALA A 277 -11.18 -15.83 -11.59
CA ALA A 277 -10.99 -16.04 -13.03
C ALA A 277 -11.44 -17.46 -13.45
N LEU A 278 -11.33 -18.42 -12.54
CA LEU A 278 -11.79 -19.80 -12.72
C LEU A 278 -13.30 -19.93 -12.44
N GLU A 279 -13.84 -19.30 -11.38
CA GLU A 279 -15.29 -19.34 -11.12
C GLU A 279 -16.11 -18.62 -12.22
N LYS A 280 -15.62 -17.49 -12.77
CA LYS A 280 -16.30 -16.79 -13.89
C LYS A 280 -16.22 -17.55 -15.22
N THR A 281 -15.18 -18.36 -15.44
CA THR A 281 -15.09 -19.19 -16.67
C THR A 281 -15.97 -20.44 -16.58
N GLU A 282 -16.19 -20.98 -15.37
CA GLU A 282 -17.14 -22.08 -15.15
C GLU A 282 -18.61 -21.66 -15.21
N GLU A 283 -18.98 -20.44 -14.80
CA GLU A 283 -20.35 -19.93 -14.94
C GLU A 283 -20.71 -19.61 -16.41
N VAL A 284 -19.76 -19.14 -17.21
CA VAL A 284 -19.98 -18.89 -18.66
C VAL A 284 -20.11 -20.20 -19.44
N THR A 285 -19.32 -21.22 -19.11
CA THR A 285 -19.38 -22.52 -19.81
C THR A 285 -20.61 -23.37 -19.44
N LYS A 286 -21.27 -23.12 -18.31
CA LYS A 286 -22.52 -23.79 -17.94
C LYS A 286 -23.79 -23.12 -18.51
N GLY A 287 -23.67 -21.93 -19.11
CA GLY A 287 -24.80 -21.19 -19.69
C GLY A 287 -25.05 -21.42 -21.18
N GLU A 288 -24.18 -22.13 -21.90
CA GLU A 288 -24.23 -22.22 -23.38
C GLU A 288 -24.64 -23.61 -23.93
N THR A 289 -25.12 -24.54 -23.10
CA THR A 289 -25.59 -25.86 -23.57
C THR A 289 -27.01 -26.15 -23.14
N GLU A 290 -28.01 -25.41 -23.67
CA GLU A 290 -29.41 -25.86 -23.69
C GLU A 290 -30.29 -25.00 -24.63
N GLU A 291 -29.96 -24.93 -25.93
CA GLU A 291 -30.96 -24.55 -26.92
C GLU A 291 -30.59 -25.06 -28.32
N SER A 292 -30.94 -26.31 -28.63
CA SER A 292 -31.27 -26.69 -30.01
C SER A 292 -32.02 -28.02 -30.06
N LEU A 293 -33.01 -28.03 -30.96
CA LEU A 293 -33.76 -29.15 -31.53
C LEU A 293 -35.14 -29.41 -30.91
N ASP A 294 -36.12 -28.64 -31.38
CA ASP A 294 -37.40 -29.20 -31.82
C ASP A 294 -37.86 -28.46 -33.09
N LEU A 295 -37.78 -29.15 -34.22
CA LEU A 295 -38.39 -28.80 -35.51
C LEU A 295 -39.31 -29.96 -35.88
N GLU A 296 -40.62 -29.74 -35.78
CA GLU A 296 -41.66 -30.35 -36.62
C GLU A 296 -42.80 -29.35 -36.85
#